data_AF-A0A251SF17-F1
#
_entry.id   AF-A0A251SF17-F1
#
_cell.length_a   1.000
_cell.length_b   1.000
_cell.length_c   1.000
_cell.angle_alpha   90.00
_cell.angle_beta   90.00
_cell.angle_gamma   90.00
#
_symmetry.space_group_name_H-M   'P 1'
#
loop_
_entity.id
_entity.type
_entity.pdbx_description
1 polymer ?
#
loop_
_entity_poly.entity_id
_entity_poly.type
_entity_poly.pdbx_seq_one_letter_code
_entity_poly.pdbx_strand_id
1 'polypeptide(L)'
;MAIALSRAYKSPIVDTIQSLPQHQQIVLCSVVKLFRKGKKDTTIGELNKFYIDICKSTLIPPVGIMELSCMCRVLGDQGILKLGQSRDDNLRRLTLQVDEADISFALQVQ
;
A
#
# COMPACT_ATOMS: atom_id res chain seq x y z
N MET A 1 -11.04 -14.71 -28.89
CA MET A 1 -11.84 -13.55 -28.45
C MET A 1 -11.61 -13.19 -26.98
N ALA A 2 -11.61 -14.15 -26.04
CA ALA A 2 -11.38 -13.86 -24.61
C ALA A 2 -10.05 -13.15 -24.28
N ILE A 3 -8.96 -13.46 -25.00
CA ILE A 3 -7.61 -12.89 -24.75
C ILE A 3 -7.53 -11.39 -25.13
N ALA A 4 -8.29 -10.96 -26.14
CA ALA A 4 -8.30 -9.55 -26.56
C ALA A 4 -9.08 -8.69 -25.55
N LEU A 5 -10.18 -9.23 -25.03
CA LEU A 5 -10.98 -8.58 -23.99
C LEU A 5 -10.23 -8.54 -22.65
N SER A 6 -9.52 -9.61 -22.27
CA SER A 6 -8.76 -9.62 -21.01
C SER A 6 -7.61 -8.62 -21.01
N ARG A 7 -7.00 -8.31 -22.16
CA ARG A 7 -6.01 -7.22 -22.28
C ARG A 7 -6.64 -5.83 -22.19
N ALA A 8 -7.87 -5.66 -22.67
CA ALA A 8 -8.58 -4.38 -22.60
C ALA A 8 -9.17 -4.08 -21.20
N TYR A 9 -9.51 -5.12 -20.43
CA TYR A 9 -10.09 -5.01 -19.09
C TYR A 9 -9.09 -5.22 -17.94
N LYS A 10 -7.82 -5.50 -18.24
CA LYS A 10 -6.78 -5.60 -17.20
C LYS A 10 -6.62 -4.25 -16.53
N SER A 11 -6.91 -4.20 -15.23
CA SER A 11 -6.76 -2.98 -14.46
C SER A 11 -5.26 -2.69 -14.29
N PRO A 12 -4.72 -1.59 -14.85
CA PRO A 12 -3.30 -1.29 -14.79
C PRO A 12 -2.79 -1.14 -13.35
N ILE A 13 -3.69 -0.80 -12.41
CA ILE A 13 -3.37 -0.71 -10.99
C ILE A 13 -3.06 -2.08 -10.38
N VAL A 14 -3.78 -3.13 -10.80
CA VAL A 14 -3.59 -4.50 -10.29
C VAL A 14 -2.26 -5.05 -10.79
N ASP A 15 -1.95 -4.87 -12.08
CA ASP A 15 -0.64 -5.24 -12.64
C ASP A 15 0.50 -4.46 -11.95
N THR A 16 0.28 -3.16 -11.66
CA THR A 16 1.26 -2.35 -10.90
C THR A 16 1.49 -2.94 -9.51
N ILE A 17 0.44 -3.21 -8.74
CA ILE A 17 0.52 -3.74 -7.36
C ILE A 17 1.23 -5.10 -7.31
N GLN A 18 0.96 -5.97 -8.30
CA GLN A 18 1.61 -7.28 -8.42
C GLN A 18 3.10 -7.17 -8.74
N SER A 19 3.52 -6.10 -9.41
CA SER A 19 4.93 -5.85 -9.74
C SER A 19 5.73 -5.17 -8.62
N LEU A 20 5.07 -4.77 -7.53
CA LEU A 20 5.73 -4.04 -6.44
C LEU A 20 6.71 -4.92 -5.66
N PRO A 21 7.84 -4.35 -5.20
CA PRO A 21 8.71 -4.99 -4.22
C PRO A 21 7.98 -5.42 -2.95
N GLN A 22 8.47 -6.49 -2.32
CA GLN A 22 7.83 -7.14 -1.16
C GLN A 22 7.49 -6.17 -0.02
N HIS A 23 8.40 -5.27 0.35
CA HIS A 23 8.12 -4.30 1.42
C HIS A 23 7.00 -3.32 1.05
N GLN A 24 6.90 -2.90 -0.22
CA GLN A 24 5.82 -2.03 -0.68
C GLN A 24 4.47 -2.76 -0.66
N GLN A 25 4.45 -4.07 -0.98
CA GLN A 25 3.26 -4.90 -0.85
C GLN A 25 2.81 -5.05 0.62
N ILE A 26 3.76 -5.22 1.55
CA ILE A 26 3.47 -5.25 3.00
C ILE A 26 2.91 -3.90 3.48
N VAL A 27 3.43 -2.79 2.98
CA VAL A 27 2.88 -1.45 3.26
C VAL A 27 1.43 -1.37 2.80
N LEU A 28 1.12 -1.77 1.58
CA LEU A 28 -0.26 -1.78 1.08
C LEU A 28 -1.17 -2.70 1.91
N CYS A 29 -0.71 -3.88 2.27
CA CYS A 29 -1.45 -4.78 3.17
C CYS A 29 -1.73 -4.13 4.53
N SER A 30 -0.75 -3.41 5.08
CA SER A 30 -0.88 -2.66 6.33
C SER A 30 -1.92 -1.54 6.22
N VAL A 31 -1.93 -0.82 5.10
CA VAL A 31 -2.92 0.24 4.82
C VAL A 31 -4.33 -0.36 4.71
N VAL A 32 -4.54 -1.40 3.91
CA VAL A 32 -5.87 -2.04 3.77
C VAL A 32 -6.38 -2.59 5.11
N LYS A 33 -5.52 -3.20 5.92
CA LYS A 33 -5.89 -3.69 7.26
C LYS A 33 -6.34 -2.55 8.19
N LEU A 34 -5.81 -1.35 7.99
CA LEU A 34 -6.12 -0.17 8.79
C LEU A 34 -7.43 0.49 8.32
N PHE A 35 -7.68 0.53 7.02
CA PHE A 35 -8.86 1.16 6.43
C PHE A 35 -10.13 0.30 6.60
N ARG A 36 -9.99 -1.03 6.62
CA ARG A 36 -11.05 -1.97 7.04
C ARG A 36 -11.63 -1.68 8.43
N LYS A 37 -10.90 -0.96 9.29
CA LYS A 37 -11.40 -0.52 10.62
C LYS A 37 -12.28 0.73 10.55
N GLY A 38 -12.66 1.19 9.35
CA GLY A 38 -13.54 2.36 9.14
C GLY A 38 -12.82 3.71 9.10
N LYS A 39 -11.48 3.72 9.19
CA LYS A 39 -10.68 4.94 9.03
C LYS A 39 -10.39 5.17 7.54
N LYS A 40 -10.73 6.35 7.01
CA LYS A 40 -10.43 6.74 5.61
C LYS A 40 -9.07 7.42 5.43
N ASP A 41 -8.38 7.67 6.53
CA ASP A 41 -7.06 8.25 6.56
C ASP A 41 -6.28 7.75 7.79
N THR A 42 -4.96 7.72 7.68
CA THR A 42 -4.07 7.37 8.78
C THR A 42 -2.80 8.19 8.71
N THR A 43 -1.89 8.04 9.66
CA THR A 43 -0.56 8.68 9.63
C THR A 43 0.52 7.64 9.36
N ILE A 44 1.67 8.07 8.82
CA ILE A 44 2.81 7.16 8.63
C ILE A 44 3.24 6.52 9.96
N GLY A 45 3.16 7.26 11.07
CA GLY A 45 3.44 6.72 12.40
C GLY A 45 2.48 5.62 12.86
N GLU A 46 1.17 5.77 12.60
CA GLU A 46 0.20 4.70 12.87
C GLU A 46 0.44 3.49 11.94
N LEU A 47 0.64 3.74 10.65
CA LEU A 47 0.93 2.71 9.65
C LEU A 47 2.18 1.90 10.04
N ASN A 48 3.23 2.54 10.53
CA ASN A 48 4.47 1.86 10.94
C ASN A 48 4.22 0.77 12.00
N LYS A 49 3.27 0.97 12.92
CA LYS A 49 2.93 -0.05 13.92
C LYS A 49 2.35 -1.31 13.28
N PHE A 50 1.46 -1.14 12.30
CA PHE A 50 0.87 -2.25 11.54
C PHE A 50 1.88 -2.89 10.60
N TYR A 51 2.73 -2.09 9.97
CA TYR A 51 3.82 -2.56 9.12
C TYR A 51 4.76 -3.49 9.87
N ILE A 52 5.19 -3.09 11.07
CA ILE A 52 6.05 -3.93 11.92
C ILE A 52 5.34 -5.22 12.35
N ASP A 53 4.04 -5.16 12.68
CA ASP A 53 3.23 -6.33 13.04
C ASP A 53 3.13 -7.35 11.89
N ILE A 54 2.89 -6.88 10.67
CA ILE A 54 2.82 -7.74 9.49
C ILE A 54 4.21 -8.27 9.12
N CYS A 55 5.26 -7.46 9.19
CA CYS A 55 6.65 -7.90 9.00
C CYS A 55 7.00 -9.06 9.95
N LYS A 56 6.67 -8.93 11.25
CA LYS A 56 6.86 -10.00 12.23
C LYS A 56 6.06 -11.26 11.89
N SER A 57 4.80 -11.10 11.50
CA SER A 57 3.93 -12.23 11.13
C SER A 57 4.39 -12.95 9.86
N THR A 58 5.07 -12.24 8.96
CA THR A 58 5.61 -12.76 7.70
C THR A 58 7.08 -13.21 7.81
N LEU A 59 7.68 -13.13 9.01
CA LEU A 59 9.10 -13.41 9.28
C LEU A 59 10.08 -12.54 8.45
N ILE A 60 9.64 -11.34 8.08
CA ILE A 60 10.42 -10.37 7.31
C ILE A 60 10.95 -9.29 8.28
N PRO A 61 12.24 -8.93 8.22
CA PRO A 61 12.77 -7.87 9.06
C PRO A 61 12.15 -6.52 8.64
N PRO A 62 11.57 -5.74 9.58
CA PRO A 62 11.03 -4.43 9.25
C PRO A 62 12.17 -3.47 8.91
N VAL A 63 11.92 -2.59 7.94
CA VAL A 63 12.82 -1.49 7.60
C VAL A 63 12.60 -0.29 8.53
N GLY A 64 13.57 0.63 8.56
CA GLY A 64 13.45 1.86 9.35
C GLY A 64 12.30 2.75 8.88
N ILE A 65 11.82 3.62 9.77
CA ILE A 65 10.67 4.49 9.48
C ILE A 65 10.93 5.48 8.33
N MET A 66 12.19 5.87 8.10
CA MET A 66 12.56 6.70 6.95
C MET A 66 12.37 5.97 5.62
N GLU A 67 12.77 4.69 5.55
CA GLU A 67 12.54 3.83 4.39
C GLU A 67 11.05 3.58 4.18
N LEU A 68 10.29 3.40 5.27
CA LEU A 68 8.83 3.33 5.20
C LEU A 68 8.21 4.59 4.59
N SER A 69 8.66 5.78 5.01
CA SER A 69 8.24 7.06 4.43
C SER A 69 8.58 7.15 2.94
N CYS A 70 9.79 6.72 2.57
CA CYS A 70 10.23 6.67 1.17
C CYS A 70 9.35 5.75 0.32
N MET A 71 9.04 4.54 0.80
CA MET A 71 8.12 3.61 0.13
C MET A 71 6.72 4.19 -0.01
N CYS A 72 6.19 4.84 1.03
CA CYS A 72 4.90 5.52 0.96
C CYS A 72 4.89 6.64 -0.09
N ARG A 73 6.02 7.35 -0.26
CA ARG A 73 6.18 8.37 -1.30
C ARG A 73 6.17 7.75 -2.70
N VAL A 74 6.91 6.68 -2.93
CA VAL A 74 6.92 5.97 -4.22
C VAL A 74 5.52 5.48 -4.58
N LEU A 75 4.79 4.90 -3.63
CA LEU A 75 3.39 4.51 -3.81
C LEU A 75 2.46 5.72 -4.06
N GLY A 76 2.83 6.87 -3.52
CA GLY A 76 2.16 8.15 -3.79
C GLY A 76 2.38 8.65 -5.21
N ASP A 77 3.62 8.57 -5.70
CA ASP A 77 4.00 8.96 -7.05
C ASP A 77 3.36 8.04 -8.11
N GLN A 78 3.08 6.78 -7.75
CA GLN A 78 2.32 5.83 -8.56
C GLN A 78 0.79 6.04 -8.51
N GLY A 79 0.31 6.99 -7.71
CA GLY A 79 -1.12 7.28 -7.55
C GLY A 79 -1.91 6.23 -6.77
N ILE A 80 -1.23 5.32 -6.06
CA ILE A 80 -1.87 4.29 -5.22
C ILE A 80 -2.27 4.90 -3.87
N LEU A 81 -1.38 5.72 -3.33
CA LEU A 81 -1.58 6.44 -2.08
C LEU A 81 -1.59 7.94 -2.34
N LYS A 82 -2.13 8.70 -1.39
CA LYS A 82 -2.00 10.15 -1.35
C LYS A 82 -1.43 10.54 0.00
N LEU A 83 -0.32 11.27 -0.04
CA LEU A 83 0.36 11.80 1.13
C LEU A 83 0.00 13.27 1.31
N GLY A 84 -0.41 13.62 2.52
CA GLY A 84 -0.62 15.00 2.94
C GLY A 84 0.71 15.74 3.16
N GLN A 85 0.63 17.06 3.15
CA GLN A 85 1.78 17.90 3.48
C GLN A 85 1.97 17.96 5.01
N SER A 86 3.17 17.63 5.47
CA SER A 86 3.61 17.81 6.86
C SER A 86 5.13 18.02 6.90
N ARG A 87 5.57 18.84 7.86
CA ARG A 87 6.99 19.06 8.16
C ARG A 87 7.65 17.81 8.74
N ASP A 88 6.89 17.01 9.49
CA ASP A 88 7.32 15.71 10.01
C ASP A 88 6.72 14.57 9.18
N ASP A 89 7.58 13.69 8.67
CA ASP A 89 7.19 12.55 7.85
C ASP A 89 6.23 11.61 8.60
N ASN A 90 6.41 11.41 9.91
CA ASN A 90 5.58 10.49 10.69
C ASN A 90 4.15 10.99 10.85
N LEU A 91 3.96 12.32 10.85
CA LEU A 91 2.66 12.97 10.95
C LEU A 91 1.96 13.16 9.60
N ARG A 92 2.59 12.77 8.48
CA ARG A 92 1.94 12.85 7.17
C ARG A 92 0.71 11.96 7.15
N ARG A 93 -0.42 12.57 6.82
CA ARG A 93 -1.67 11.86 6.57
C ARG A 93 -1.54 11.08 5.27
N LEU A 94 -2.06 9.87 5.26
CA LEU A 94 -2.01 8.92 4.17
C LEU A 94 -3.44 8.46 3.90
N THR A 95 -3.87 8.61 2.65
CA THR A 95 -5.18 8.20 2.16
C THR A 95 -5.02 7.28 0.96
N LEU A 96 -5.83 6.23 0.87
CA LEU A 96 -5.88 5.37 -0.31
C LEU A 96 -6.50 6.14 -1.49
N GLN A 97 -5.95 5.99 -2.70
CA GLN A 97 -6.51 6.58 -3.94
C GLN A 97 -7.16 5.52 -4.84
N VAL A 98 -6.94 4.26 -4.54
CA VAL A 98 -7.46 3.10 -5.27
C VAL A 98 -8.47 2.36 -4.41
N ASP A 99 -9.26 1.45 -4.96
CA ASP A 99 -10.21 0.68 -4.16
C ASP A 99 -9.49 -0.36 -3.30
N GLU A 100 -9.96 -0.57 -2.07
CA GLU A 100 -9.42 -1.60 -1.18
C GLU A 100 -9.59 -3.01 -1.78
N ALA A 101 -10.67 -3.23 -2.55
CA ALA A 101 -10.94 -4.48 -3.24
C ALA A 101 -9.90 -4.77 -4.32
N ASP A 102 -9.45 -3.76 -5.07
CA ASP A 102 -8.41 -3.92 -6.10
C ASP A 102 -7.06 -4.30 -5.47
N ILE A 103 -6.70 -3.68 -4.34
CA ILE A 103 -5.47 -4.03 -3.60
C ILE A 103 -5.59 -5.45 -3.03
N SER A 104 -6.71 -5.76 -2.38
CA SER A 104 -6.94 -7.09 -1.79
C SER A 104 -6.92 -8.17 -2.87
N PHE A 105 -7.51 -7.91 -4.04
CA PHE A 105 -7.49 -8.81 -5.18
C PHE A 105 -6.08 -8.99 -5.73
N ALA A 106 -5.32 -7.91 -5.91
CA ALA A 106 -3.95 -7.96 -6.41
C ALA A 106 -3.02 -8.76 -5.49
N LEU A 107 -3.17 -8.59 -4.17
CA LEU A 107 -2.32 -9.24 -3.15
C LEU A 107 -2.78 -10.65 -2.77
N GLN A 108 -4.02 -11.05 -3.08
CA GLN A 108 -4.52 -12.42 -2.81
C GLN A 108 -3.96 -13.46 -3.79
N VAL A 109 -3.40 -13.01 -4.92
CA VAL A 109 -2.90 -13.86 -6.01
C VAL A 109 -1.43 -14.28 -5.81
N GLN A 110 -0.82 -13.96 -4.66
CA GLN A 110 0.63 -14.14 -4.43
C GLN A 110 0.96 -15.12 -3.30
#